data_AF-A0A1X0J659-F1
#
_entry.id   AF-A0A1X0J659-F1
#
_cell.length_a   1.000
_cell.length_b   1.000
_cell.length_c   1.000
_cell.angle_alpha   90.00
_cell.angle_beta   90.00
_cell.angle_gamma   90.00
#
_symmetry.space_group_name_H-M   'P 1'
#
loop_
_entity.id
_entity.type
_entity.pdbx_description
1 polymer ?
#
loop_
_entity_poly.entity_id
_entity_poly.type
_entity_poly.pdbx_seq_one_letter_code
_entity_poly.pdbx_strand_id
1 'polypeptide(L)'
;MFKKAGLAVAMTAALIAAAPVSNAATVLTLEGGFVGMQHIWHFVPKQLQGDLCKSPNHCQPVDYFALPGGAFTDQGATRVQQAIAALPPDEQIVLFGHSQGGQVVYSDLRRFAADPANAPDPSRLTWVSIGNPENPYGGRRGKTESSTGPWLPPDTAYMGTDVIRQYDGWADWPDDPRNLLAIANAVVGMFSIHPDYRRVDLDDPNNVRFTPDVNGQPGNVTYVWVPTKTLPLIAWAGPLAPALDKQLRPIIEKAYHRPVDIPDPNAPAPVAIQPAKTTTTPTKAASTKRAKPGSPGAKSAGDRTAKRSTASSARRH
;
A
#
# COMPACT_ATOMS: atom_id res chain seq x y z
N MET A 1 2.95 38.59 1.47
CA MET A 1 3.33 37.77 2.64
C MET A 1 2.22 36.75 2.88
N PHE A 2 2.29 35.59 2.24
CA PHE A 2 1.28 34.53 2.41
C PHE A 2 1.86 33.42 3.29
N LYS A 3 1.09 33.10 4.35
CA LYS A 3 1.46 32.19 5.44
C LYS A 3 1.55 30.75 4.92
N LYS A 4 2.61 30.05 5.34
CA LYS A 4 2.78 28.60 5.19
C LYS A 4 1.66 27.89 5.98
N ALA A 5 0.81 27.13 5.30
CA ALA A 5 -0.04 26.13 5.94
C ALA A 5 0.76 24.82 5.97
N GLY A 6 1.04 24.32 7.17
CA GLY A 6 1.67 23.02 7.38
C GLY A 6 0.70 21.91 6.99
N LEU A 7 1.12 21.06 6.05
CA LEU A 7 0.42 19.83 5.71
C LEU A 7 0.69 18.82 6.84
N ALA A 8 -0.33 18.50 7.61
CA ALA A 8 -0.26 17.40 8.56
C ALA A 8 -0.30 16.08 7.76
N VAL A 9 0.80 15.34 7.79
CA VAL A 9 0.85 13.97 7.29
C VAL A 9 0.09 13.09 8.29
N ALA A 10 -1.17 12.79 7.98
CA ALA A 10 -1.89 11.74 8.67
C ALA A 10 -1.36 10.40 8.16
N MET A 11 -0.50 9.76 8.95
CA MET A 11 -0.19 8.34 8.76
C MET A 11 -1.41 7.53 9.19
N THR A 12 -2.38 7.38 8.29
CA THR A 12 -3.48 6.45 8.48
C THR A 12 -2.92 5.07 8.16
N ALA A 13 -2.69 4.25 9.20
CA ALA A 13 -2.50 2.82 9.01
C ALA A 13 -3.83 2.26 8.48
N ALA A 14 -3.97 2.21 7.16
CA ALA A 14 -4.99 1.42 6.53
C ALA A 14 -4.65 -0.04 6.84
N LEU A 15 -5.33 -0.60 7.85
CA LEU A 15 -5.44 -2.03 8.01
C LEU A 15 -5.79 -2.61 6.64
N ILE A 16 -5.08 -3.65 6.23
CA ILE A 16 -5.59 -4.54 5.19
C ILE A 16 -7.02 -4.82 5.62
N ALA A 17 -8.00 -4.46 4.78
CA ALA A 17 -9.31 -5.02 4.93
C ALA A 17 -9.18 -6.49 4.54
N ALA A 18 -8.61 -7.27 5.46
CA ALA A 18 -8.76 -8.70 5.44
C ALA A 18 -10.26 -8.89 5.55
N ALA A 19 -10.85 -9.51 4.52
CA ALA A 19 -12.19 -10.05 4.63
C ALA A 19 -12.31 -10.74 6.00
N PRO A 20 -13.44 -10.60 6.72
CA PRO A 20 -13.61 -11.22 8.02
C PRO A 20 -13.17 -12.70 7.91
N VAL A 21 -12.09 -13.01 8.60
CA VAL A 21 -11.23 -14.20 8.38
C VAL A 21 -11.87 -15.49 8.91
N SER A 22 -13.21 -15.57 8.93
CA SER A 22 -13.94 -16.71 9.46
C SER A 22 -14.25 -17.78 8.42
N ASN A 23 -14.17 -17.48 7.11
CA ASN A 23 -14.37 -18.47 6.04
C ASN A 23 -13.10 -18.59 5.18
N ALA A 24 -12.73 -19.83 4.87
CA ALA A 24 -11.75 -20.14 3.84
C ALA A 24 -12.17 -19.49 2.51
N ALA A 25 -11.21 -18.98 1.75
CA ALA A 25 -11.45 -18.45 0.42
C ALA A 25 -10.83 -19.34 -0.67
N THR A 26 -11.54 -19.48 -1.79
CA THR A 26 -10.97 -19.93 -3.04
C THR A 26 -10.26 -18.77 -3.72
N VAL A 27 -8.95 -18.91 -3.91
CA VAL A 27 -8.11 -17.91 -4.54
C VAL A 27 -7.90 -18.32 -5.99
N LEU A 28 -8.59 -17.64 -6.90
CA LEU A 28 -8.46 -17.87 -8.33
C LEU A 28 -7.18 -17.20 -8.84
N THR A 29 -6.18 -18.00 -9.21
CA THR A 29 -4.86 -17.47 -9.61
C THR A 29 -4.72 -17.36 -11.12
N LEU A 30 -4.26 -16.19 -11.58
CA LEU A 30 -4.26 -15.76 -12.99
C LEU A 30 -2.84 -15.44 -13.45
N GLU A 31 -2.26 -16.34 -14.23
CA GLU A 31 -0.86 -16.27 -14.68
C GLU A 31 -0.66 -15.30 -15.84
N GLY A 32 0.40 -14.49 -15.81
CA GLY A 32 0.80 -13.64 -16.94
C GLY A 32 1.97 -14.22 -17.73
N GLY A 33 1.91 -14.16 -19.06
CA GLY A 33 3.05 -14.49 -19.95
C GLY A 33 3.47 -15.97 -20.04
N PHE A 34 2.81 -16.87 -19.30
CA PHE A 34 3.06 -18.32 -19.33
C PHE A 34 2.08 -19.05 -20.26
N VAL A 35 2.08 -18.67 -21.53
CA VAL A 35 1.17 -19.19 -22.57
C VAL A 35 1.17 -20.72 -22.61
N GLY A 36 0.04 -21.33 -22.26
CA GLY A 36 -0.14 -22.79 -22.34
C GLY A 36 0.66 -23.58 -21.32
N MET A 37 1.28 -22.93 -20.34
CA MET A 37 2.07 -23.58 -19.28
C MET A 37 1.45 -23.44 -17.90
N GLN A 38 0.29 -22.79 -17.78
CA GLN A 38 -0.37 -22.50 -16.49
C GLN A 38 -0.77 -23.77 -15.71
N HIS A 39 -1.06 -24.85 -16.44
CA HIS A 39 -1.39 -26.16 -15.88
C HIS A 39 -0.16 -26.97 -15.42
N ILE A 40 1.06 -26.50 -15.70
CA ILE A 40 2.33 -27.16 -15.33
C ILE A 40 3.12 -26.31 -14.34
N TRP A 41 3.10 -24.98 -14.54
CA TRP A 41 3.82 -24.03 -13.71
C TRP A 41 2.85 -23.04 -13.07
N HIS A 42 2.69 -23.21 -11.76
CA HIS A 42 1.95 -22.31 -10.90
C HIS A 42 2.91 -21.27 -10.31
N PHE A 43 3.03 -20.15 -11.01
CA PHE A 43 3.92 -19.04 -10.65
C PHE A 43 3.23 -18.08 -9.68
N VAL A 44 1.99 -17.66 -9.96
CA VAL A 44 1.21 -16.73 -9.14
C VAL A 44 1.01 -17.23 -7.71
N PRO A 45 0.63 -18.50 -7.46
CA PRO A 45 0.45 -19.01 -6.10
C PRO A 45 1.68 -18.89 -5.17
N LYS A 46 2.88 -18.69 -5.74
CA LYS A 46 4.14 -18.57 -4.99
C LYS A 46 4.57 -17.12 -4.76
N GLN A 47 3.84 -16.16 -5.32
CA GLN A 47 4.13 -14.73 -5.14
C GLN A 47 3.63 -14.27 -3.78
N LEU A 48 4.11 -13.11 -3.31
CA LEU A 48 3.74 -12.56 -1.99
C LEU A 48 3.94 -13.60 -0.87
N GLN A 49 5.08 -14.28 -0.87
CA GLN A 49 5.43 -15.37 0.05
C GLN A 49 4.49 -16.59 0.03
N GLY A 50 3.58 -16.65 -0.95
CA GLY A 50 2.50 -17.63 -1.04
C GLY A 50 1.38 -17.37 -0.02
N ASP A 51 1.36 -16.21 0.64
CA ASP A 51 0.46 -15.92 1.76
C ASP A 51 -1.02 -16.06 1.39
N LEU A 52 -1.39 -15.62 0.18
CA LEU A 52 -2.77 -15.73 -0.30
C LEU A 52 -3.24 -17.18 -0.42
N CYS A 53 -2.32 -18.12 -0.69
CA CYS A 53 -2.63 -19.56 -0.85
C CYS A 53 -2.47 -20.39 0.42
N LYS A 54 -2.09 -19.79 1.54
CA LYS A 54 -1.94 -20.51 2.81
C LYS A 54 -3.32 -20.85 3.38
N SER A 55 -3.41 -22.02 4.02
CA SER A 55 -4.59 -22.40 4.80
C SER A 55 -5.01 -21.27 5.75
N PRO A 56 -6.31 -20.94 5.85
CA PRO A 56 -7.46 -21.73 5.36
C PRO A 56 -7.78 -21.56 3.87
N ASN A 57 -7.11 -20.68 3.14
CA ASN A 57 -7.37 -20.49 1.71
C ASN A 57 -6.86 -21.67 0.88
N HIS A 58 -7.46 -21.82 -0.29
CA HIS A 58 -7.07 -22.79 -1.31
C HIS A 58 -6.91 -22.07 -2.65
N CYS A 59 -5.76 -22.25 -3.29
CA CYS A 59 -5.50 -21.67 -4.61
C CYS A 59 -5.95 -22.60 -5.73
N GLN A 60 -6.75 -22.06 -6.63
CA GLN A 60 -7.25 -22.72 -7.83
C GLN A 60 -6.78 -21.94 -9.07
N PRO A 61 -5.94 -22.53 -9.93
CA PRO A 61 -5.54 -21.88 -11.17
C PRO A 61 -6.72 -21.77 -12.14
N VAL A 62 -6.80 -20.64 -12.85
CA VAL A 62 -7.73 -20.47 -13.98
C VAL A 62 -6.93 -20.53 -15.28
N ASP A 63 -7.20 -21.55 -16.08
CA ASP A 63 -6.52 -21.74 -17.36
C ASP A 63 -7.16 -20.86 -18.46
N TYR A 64 -6.33 -20.02 -19.07
CA TYR A 64 -6.66 -19.25 -20.27
C TYR A 64 -5.41 -19.08 -21.13
N PHE A 65 -5.54 -18.55 -22.35
CA PHE A 65 -4.37 -18.35 -23.21
C PHE A 65 -3.71 -17.01 -22.88
N ALA A 66 -2.67 -17.02 -22.03
CA ALA A 66 -2.03 -15.81 -21.50
C ALA A 66 -1.00 -15.18 -22.47
N LEU A 67 -1.45 -14.86 -23.70
CA LEU A 67 -0.67 -14.08 -24.67
C LEU A 67 -1.00 -12.59 -24.54
N PRO A 68 -0.02 -11.67 -24.55
CA PRO A 68 -0.28 -10.23 -24.60
C PRO A 68 -1.26 -9.86 -25.72
N GLY A 69 -2.32 -9.12 -25.39
CA GLY A 69 -3.36 -8.67 -26.30
C GLY A 69 -4.74 -8.65 -25.65
N GLY A 70 -5.51 -7.59 -25.93
CA GLY A 70 -6.80 -7.36 -25.28
C GLY A 70 -7.81 -8.51 -25.47
N ALA A 71 -7.84 -9.16 -26.64
CA ALA A 71 -8.73 -10.29 -26.89
C ALA A 71 -8.43 -11.50 -25.97
N PHE A 72 -7.16 -11.73 -25.65
CA PHE A 72 -6.75 -12.82 -24.75
C PHE A 72 -7.01 -12.48 -23.28
N THR A 73 -6.80 -11.21 -22.90
CA THR A 73 -7.22 -10.68 -21.60
C THR A 73 -8.74 -10.85 -21.42
N ASP A 74 -9.53 -10.53 -22.45
CA ASP A 74 -10.97 -10.69 -22.44
C ASP A 74 -11.43 -12.15 -22.40
N GLN A 75 -10.71 -13.04 -23.08
CA GLN A 75 -10.94 -14.47 -22.96
C GLN A 75 -10.63 -14.97 -21.55
N GLY A 76 -9.55 -14.49 -20.93
CA GLY A 76 -9.20 -14.78 -19.54
C GLY A 76 -10.32 -14.39 -18.58
N ALA A 77 -10.85 -13.17 -18.71
CA ALA A 77 -11.97 -12.70 -17.89
C ALA A 77 -13.21 -13.59 -18.03
N THR A 78 -13.53 -14.03 -19.25
CA THR A 78 -14.61 -15.01 -19.48
C THR A 78 -14.36 -16.34 -18.75
N ARG A 79 -13.11 -16.82 -18.69
CA ARG A 79 -12.75 -18.04 -17.95
C ARG A 79 -12.85 -17.84 -16.44
N VAL A 80 -12.46 -16.68 -15.93
CA VAL A 80 -12.61 -16.33 -14.51
C VAL A 80 -14.08 -16.32 -14.11
N GLN A 81 -14.96 -15.69 -14.91
CA GLN A 81 -16.39 -15.68 -14.62
C GLN A 81 -17.01 -17.07 -14.61
N GLN A 82 -16.59 -17.95 -15.53
CA GLN A 82 -16.99 -19.37 -15.52
C GLN A 82 -16.51 -20.08 -14.25
N ALA A 83 -15.28 -19.82 -13.80
CA ALA A 83 -14.75 -20.38 -12.56
C ALA A 83 -15.53 -19.89 -11.33
N ILE A 84 -15.83 -18.58 -11.26
CA ILE A 84 -16.65 -18.00 -10.19
C ILE A 84 -18.05 -18.62 -10.15
N ALA A 85 -18.69 -18.80 -11.31
CA ALA A 85 -20.03 -19.38 -11.42
C ALA A 85 -20.08 -20.88 -11.04
N ALA A 86 -18.95 -21.57 -11.10
CA ALA A 86 -18.83 -22.97 -10.67
C ALA A 86 -18.62 -23.14 -9.16
N LEU A 87 -18.27 -22.06 -8.44
CA LEU A 87 -18.08 -22.09 -6.99
C LEU A 87 -19.42 -21.97 -6.24
N PRO A 88 -19.52 -22.50 -5.00
CA PRO A 88 -20.69 -22.32 -4.16
C PRO A 88 -21.09 -20.84 -4.00
N PRO A 89 -22.39 -20.51 -3.90
CA PRO A 89 -22.87 -19.13 -3.76
C PRO A 89 -22.40 -18.38 -2.50
N ASP A 90 -21.93 -19.09 -1.48
CA ASP A 90 -21.42 -18.56 -0.21
C ASP A 90 -19.88 -18.57 -0.10
N GLU A 91 -19.19 -19.20 -1.06
CA GLU A 91 -17.73 -19.26 -1.15
C GLU A 91 -17.11 -17.84 -1.20
N GLN A 92 -16.11 -17.59 -0.35
CA GLN A 92 -15.31 -16.36 -0.43
C GLN A 92 -14.29 -16.50 -1.56
N ILE A 93 -14.11 -15.43 -2.34
CA ILE A 93 -13.28 -15.44 -3.53
C ILE A 93 -12.21 -14.34 -3.44
N VAL A 94 -10.99 -14.72 -3.78
CA VAL A 94 -9.90 -13.78 -4.06
C VAL A 94 -9.45 -13.96 -5.50
N LEU A 95 -9.53 -12.92 -6.32
CA LEU A 95 -8.84 -12.93 -7.62
C LEU A 95 -7.39 -12.53 -7.40
N PHE A 96 -6.44 -13.36 -7.81
CA PHE A 96 -5.01 -13.05 -7.67
C PHE A 96 -4.31 -13.11 -9.02
N GLY A 97 -3.92 -11.97 -9.56
CA GLY A 97 -3.33 -11.87 -10.90
C GLY A 97 -1.92 -11.30 -10.92
N HIS A 98 -1.05 -11.84 -11.79
CA HIS A 98 0.26 -11.26 -12.11
C HIS A 98 0.34 -10.80 -13.54
N SER A 99 0.92 -9.62 -13.77
CA SER A 99 1.16 -9.10 -15.12
C SER A 99 -0.14 -9.08 -15.93
N GLN A 100 -0.24 -9.82 -17.04
CA GLN A 100 -1.49 -9.98 -17.78
C GLN A 100 -2.65 -10.53 -16.93
N GLY A 101 -2.40 -11.42 -15.97
CA GLY A 101 -3.44 -11.85 -15.04
C GLY A 101 -4.04 -10.69 -14.23
N GLY A 102 -3.25 -9.66 -13.92
CA GLY A 102 -3.76 -8.41 -13.36
C GLY A 102 -4.66 -7.63 -14.32
N GLN A 103 -4.34 -7.65 -15.62
CA GLN A 103 -5.20 -7.08 -16.66
C GLN A 103 -6.52 -7.86 -16.80
N VAL A 104 -6.48 -9.18 -16.63
CA VAL A 104 -7.69 -10.02 -16.57
C VAL A 104 -8.57 -9.60 -15.39
N VAL A 105 -8.00 -9.42 -14.20
CA VAL A 105 -8.73 -8.87 -13.03
C VAL A 105 -9.37 -7.53 -13.39
N TYR A 106 -8.62 -6.59 -13.98
CA TYR A 106 -9.16 -5.29 -14.37
C TYR A 106 -10.27 -5.40 -15.43
N SER A 107 -10.18 -6.34 -16.38
CA SER A 107 -11.24 -6.61 -17.34
C SER A 107 -12.51 -7.13 -16.66
N ASP A 108 -12.39 -8.06 -15.71
CA ASP A 108 -13.52 -8.53 -14.92
C ASP A 108 -14.18 -7.41 -14.11
N LEU A 109 -13.40 -6.59 -13.41
CA LEU A 109 -13.94 -5.46 -12.64
C LEU A 109 -14.72 -4.47 -13.53
N ARG A 110 -14.22 -4.17 -14.73
CA ARG A 110 -14.94 -3.34 -15.71
C ARG A 110 -16.23 -3.99 -16.19
N ARG A 111 -16.24 -5.31 -16.41
CA ARG A 111 -17.44 -6.07 -16.79
C ARG A 111 -18.47 -6.09 -15.68
N PHE A 112 -18.05 -6.30 -14.44
CA PHE A 112 -18.92 -6.28 -13.26
C PHE A 112 -19.55 -4.90 -13.05
N ALA A 113 -18.79 -3.82 -13.27
CA ALA A 113 -19.32 -2.46 -13.22
C ALA A 113 -20.33 -2.18 -14.35
N ALA A 114 -20.12 -2.77 -15.54
CA ALA A 114 -21.01 -2.60 -16.69
C ALA A 114 -22.32 -3.40 -16.58
N ASP A 115 -22.31 -4.53 -15.87
CA ASP A 115 -23.51 -5.34 -15.59
C ASP A 115 -23.60 -5.78 -14.12
N PRO A 116 -23.89 -4.84 -13.19
CA PRO A 116 -23.92 -5.15 -11.75
C PRO A 116 -24.99 -6.16 -11.34
N ALA A 117 -26.04 -6.33 -12.15
CA ALA A 117 -27.15 -7.24 -11.85
C ALA A 117 -26.73 -8.72 -11.96
N ASN A 118 -25.74 -9.02 -12.81
CA ASN A 118 -25.20 -10.37 -13.01
C ASN A 118 -23.78 -10.53 -12.44
N ALA A 119 -23.24 -9.48 -11.81
CA ALA A 119 -21.91 -9.50 -11.22
C ALA A 119 -21.90 -10.26 -9.87
N PRO A 120 -20.75 -10.83 -9.45
CA PRO A 120 -20.62 -11.45 -8.13
C PRO A 120 -20.92 -10.45 -7.00
N ASP A 121 -21.52 -10.91 -5.90
CA ASP A 121 -21.75 -10.04 -4.74
C ASP A 121 -20.40 -9.43 -4.27
N PRO A 122 -20.27 -8.09 -4.18
CA PRO A 122 -19.04 -7.46 -3.74
C PRO A 122 -18.55 -7.89 -2.34
N SER A 123 -19.44 -8.40 -1.49
CA SER A 123 -19.10 -8.91 -0.16
C SER A 123 -18.40 -10.28 -0.16
N ARG A 124 -18.47 -11.03 -1.27
CA ARG A 124 -17.80 -12.34 -1.42
C ARG A 124 -16.57 -12.32 -2.31
N LEU A 125 -16.23 -11.19 -2.94
CA LEU A 125 -15.11 -11.11 -3.88
C LEU A 125 -14.19 -9.94 -3.55
N THR A 126 -12.92 -10.26 -3.33
CA THR A 126 -11.81 -9.29 -3.26
C THR A 126 -10.77 -9.63 -4.32
N TRP A 127 -9.79 -8.74 -4.52
CA TRP A 127 -8.75 -8.98 -5.51
C TRP A 127 -7.38 -8.45 -5.09
N VAL A 128 -6.34 -9.11 -5.60
CA VAL A 128 -4.95 -8.68 -5.51
C VAL A 128 -4.33 -8.79 -6.90
N SER A 129 -3.67 -7.73 -7.33
CA SER A 129 -2.91 -7.70 -8.58
C SER A 129 -1.45 -7.37 -8.26
N ILE A 130 -0.50 -8.00 -8.95
CA ILE A 130 0.92 -7.73 -8.81
C ILE A 130 1.55 -7.46 -10.18
N GLY A 131 2.33 -6.38 -10.27
CA GLY A 131 3.02 -6.02 -11.51
C GLY A 131 2.05 -5.74 -12.67
N ASN A 132 0.90 -5.12 -12.40
CA ASN A 132 -0.13 -4.90 -13.41
C ASN A 132 0.26 -3.82 -14.44
N PRO A 133 0.36 -4.13 -15.74
CA PRO A 133 0.65 -3.12 -16.76
C PRO A 133 -0.48 -2.10 -16.98
N GLU A 134 -1.68 -2.38 -16.45
CA GLU A 134 -2.86 -1.51 -16.52
C GLU A 134 -3.05 -0.62 -15.29
N ASN A 135 -2.12 -0.56 -14.33
CA ASN A 135 -2.27 0.43 -13.25
C ASN A 135 -2.04 1.86 -13.78
N PRO A 136 -2.79 2.88 -13.31
CA PRO A 136 -2.73 4.23 -13.85
C PRO A 136 -1.51 5.07 -13.40
N TYR A 137 -0.68 4.55 -12.48
CA TYR A 137 0.40 5.30 -11.81
C TYR A 137 1.80 4.80 -12.20
N GLY A 138 1.97 4.46 -13.48
CA GLY A 138 3.22 3.92 -14.03
C GLY A 138 3.03 2.66 -14.87
N GLY A 139 1.81 2.13 -15.00
CA GLY A 139 1.53 0.98 -15.85
C GLY A 139 1.82 1.25 -17.33
N ARG A 140 2.56 0.32 -17.94
CA ARG A 140 2.93 0.34 -19.35
C ARG A 140 2.20 -0.75 -20.11
N ARG A 141 1.03 -0.40 -20.66
CA ARG A 141 0.28 -1.27 -21.57
C ARG A 141 1.08 -1.57 -22.83
N GLY A 142 1.05 -2.83 -23.29
CA GLY A 142 1.64 -3.22 -24.56
C GLY A 142 0.94 -2.53 -25.74
N LYS A 143 1.63 -2.37 -26.88
CA LYS A 143 1.02 -1.79 -28.10
C LYS A 143 -0.14 -2.62 -28.67
N THR A 144 -0.19 -3.89 -28.32
CA THR A 144 -1.25 -4.86 -28.70
C THR A 144 -2.43 -4.83 -27.74
N GLU A 145 -2.29 -4.16 -26.60
CA GLU A 145 -3.39 -3.85 -25.70
C GLU A 145 -4.15 -2.65 -26.26
N SER A 146 -5.47 -2.63 -26.06
CA SER A 146 -6.25 -1.46 -26.43
C SER A 146 -5.81 -0.27 -25.57
N SER A 147 -4.97 0.61 -26.13
CA SER A 147 -4.51 1.83 -25.45
C SER A 147 -5.66 2.81 -25.13
N THR A 148 -6.86 2.56 -25.67
CA THR A 148 -8.09 3.33 -25.46
C THR A 148 -8.99 2.74 -24.38
N GLY A 149 -8.69 1.56 -23.83
CA GLY A 149 -9.42 1.01 -22.69
C GLY A 149 -9.30 1.95 -21.48
N PRO A 150 -10.40 2.21 -20.74
CA PRO A 150 -10.34 3.04 -19.55
C PRO A 150 -9.49 2.34 -18.47
N TRP A 151 -8.65 3.11 -17.78
CA TRP A 151 -8.03 2.71 -16.53
C TRP A 151 -9.09 2.23 -15.55
N LEU A 152 -8.74 1.34 -14.62
CA LEU A 152 -9.69 0.92 -13.58
C LEU A 152 -10.12 2.14 -12.76
N PRO A 153 -11.41 2.48 -12.74
CA PRO A 153 -11.90 3.57 -11.91
C PRO A 153 -11.68 3.24 -10.41
N PRO A 154 -11.30 4.23 -9.58
CA PRO A 154 -11.06 3.99 -8.15
C PRO A 154 -12.35 3.64 -7.36
N ASP A 155 -13.51 3.88 -7.94
CA ASP A 155 -14.86 3.64 -7.40
C ASP A 155 -15.44 2.26 -7.75
N THR A 156 -14.58 1.27 -8.03
CA THR A 156 -15.00 -0.14 -8.15
C THR A 156 -15.79 -0.61 -6.93
N ALA A 157 -16.81 -1.44 -7.13
CA ALA A 157 -17.56 -2.05 -6.03
C ALA A 157 -16.74 -3.05 -5.20
N TYR A 158 -15.65 -3.58 -5.77
CA TYR A 158 -14.84 -4.65 -5.17
C TYR A 158 -13.56 -4.10 -4.57
N MET A 159 -13.36 -4.40 -3.29
CA MET A 159 -12.15 -4.03 -2.58
C MET A 159 -10.95 -4.83 -3.07
N GLY A 160 -9.83 -4.14 -3.31
CA GLY A 160 -8.62 -4.83 -3.69
C GLY A 160 -7.35 -4.01 -3.67
N THR A 161 -6.25 -4.71 -3.93
CA THR A 161 -4.90 -4.20 -3.79
C THR A 161 -4.12 -4.39 -5.09
N ASP A 162 -3.52 -3.32 -5.61
CA ASP A 162 -2.57 -3.39 -6.72
C ASP A 162 -1.14 -3.14 -6.21
N VAL A 163 -0.29 -4.15 -6.35
CA VAL A 163 1.05 -4.19 -5.76
C VAL A 163 2.08 -3.95 -6.85
N ILE A 164 2.86 -2.90 -6.67
CA ILE A 164 3.80 -2.38 -7.65
C ILE A 164 5.19 -2.40 -7.05
N ARG A 165 6.10 -3.23 -7.56
CA ARG A 165 7.52 -3.10 -7.18
C ARG A 165 8.13 -1.88 -7.87
N GLN A 166 8.85 -1.07 -7.11
CA GLN A 166 9.56 0.09 -7.64
C GLN A 166 10.48 -0.36 -8.80
N TYR A 167 10.40 0.36 -9.92
CA TYR A 167 11.11 0.09 -11.17
C TYR A 167 10.72 -1.20 -11.90
N ASP A 168 9.61 -1.84 -11.55
CA ASP A 168 9.01 -2.84 -12.43
C ASP A 168 8.68 -2.19 -13.78
N GLY A 169 9.41 -2.52 -14.84
CA GLY A 169 9.26 -1.85 -16.14
C GLY A 169 7.92 -2.04 -16.84
N TRP A 170 7.04 -2.89 -16.34
CA TRP A 170 5.65 -2.98 -16.81
C TRP A 170 4.67 -2.24 -15.90
N ALA A 171 4.92 -2.17 -14.60
CA ALA A 171 3.98 -1.61 -13.63
C ALA A 171 4.40 -0.25 -13.05
N ASP A 172 5.65 0.17 -13.23
CA ASP A 172 6.25 1.38 -12.69
C ASP A 172 7.24 1.93 -13.72
N TRP A 173 6.70 2.41 -14.84
CA TRP A 173 7.45 3.01 -15.94
C TRP A 173 7.61 4.53 -15.76
N PRO A 174 8.78 5.11 -16.10
CA PRO A 174 9.01 6.55 -15.97
C PRO A 174 8.19 7.39 -16.97
N ASP A 175 7.69 8.53 -16.50
CA ASP A 175 6.91 9.48 -17.30
C ASP A 175 7.76 10.39 -18.18
N ASP A 176 9.00 10.72 -17.77
CA ASP A 176 9.89 11.57 -18.57
C ASP A 176 10.74 10.73 -19.55
N PRO A 177 10.40 10.71 -20.86
CA PRO A 177 11.14 9.90 -21.83
C PRO A 177 12.54 10.46 -22.14
N ARG A 178 12.89 11.65 -21.65
CA ARG A 178 14.21 12.26 -21.87
C ARG A 178 15.25 11.74 -20.86
N ASN A 179 14.80 11.15 -19.75
CA ASN A 179 15.68 10.56 -18.77
C ASN A 179 16.05 9.13 -19.17
N LEU A 180 17.06 9.01 -20.04
CA LEU A 180 17.50 7.73 -20.59
C LEU A 180 18.00 6.75 -19.51
N LEU A 181 18.54 7.25 -18.39
CA LEU A 181 18.93 6.40 -17.26
C LEU A 181 17.71 5.76 -16.60
N ALA A 182 16.63 6.52 -16.41
CA ALA A 182 15.39 5.99 -15.86
C ALA A 182 14.75 4.96 -16.79
N ILE A 183 14.73 5.22 -18.10
CA ILE A 183 14.26 4.26 -19.11
C ILE A 183 15.11 2.98 -19.06
N ALA A 184 16.44 3.10 -19.10
CA ALA A 184 17.32 1.93 -19.05
C ALA A 184 17.12 1.13 -17.76
N ASN A 185 16.96 1.81 -16.62
CA ASN A 185 16.66 1.17 -15.35
C ASN A 185 15.33 0.42 -15.35
N ALA A 186 14.26 1.05 -15.88
CA ALA A 186 12.96 0.41 -16.01
C ALA A 186 13.00 -0.79 -16.98
N VAL A 187 13.74 -0.69 -18.09
CA VAL A 187 13.94 -1.82 -19.02
C VAL A 187 14.64 -2.99 -18.34
N VAL A 188 15.68 -2.75 -17.54
CA VAL A 188 16.31 -3.83 -16.75
C VAL A 188 15.33 -4.38 -15.71
N GLY A 189 14.56 -3.51 -15.06
CA GLY A 189 13.51 -3.90 -14.11
C GLY A 189 12.39 -4.72 -14.74
N MET A 190 12.08 -4.49 -16.02
CA MET A 190 11.12 -5.26 -16.81
C MET A 190 11.47 -6.76 -16.86
N PHE A 191 12.77 -7.10 -16.81
CA PHE A 191 13.25 -8.48 -16.85
C PHE A 191 13.74 -9.02 -15.50
N SER A 192 14.05 -8.15 -14.54
CA SER A 192 14.64 -8.54 -13.25
C SER A 192 13.72 -8.33 -12.04
N ILE A 193 12.84 -7.33 -12.09
CA ILE A 193 11.90 -6.98 -11.02
C ILE A 193 10.52 -7.58 -11.30
N HIS A 194 10.01 -7.37 -12.51
CA HIS A 194 8.67 -7.82 -12.91
C HIS A 194 8.40 -9.31 -12.69
N PRO A 195 9.32 -10.25 -13.01
CA PRO A 195 9.04 -11.67 -12.83
C PRO A 195 9.24 -12.16 -11.40
N ASP A 196 9.49 -11.30 -10.40
CA ASP A 196 9.73 -11.75 -9.03
C ASP A 196 9.04 -10.88 -7.98
N TYR A 197 7.90 -11.35 -7.47
CA TYR A 197 7.20 -10.79 -6.31
C TYR A 197 7.21 -11.78 -5.13
N ARG A 198 7.99 -12.87 -5.21
CA ARG A 198 7.93 -14.00 -4.26
C ARG A 198 8.29 -13.61 -2.84
N ARG A 199 9.19 -12.65 -2.65
CA ARG A 199 9.67 -12.20 -1.34
C ARG A 199 9.01 -10.91 -0.85
N VAL A 200 8.01 -10.40 -1.57
CA VAL A 200 7.26 -9.23 -1.13
C VAL A 200 6.41 -9.63 0.07
N ASP A 201 6.68 -9.02 1.21
CA ASP A 201 5.78 -9.00 2.35
C ASP A 201 4.85 -7.80 2.18
N LEU A 202 3.53 -8.02 2.11
CA LEU A 202 2.59 -6.90 2.01
C LEU A 202 2.57 -6.08 3.30
N ASP A 203 2.75 -6.70 4.46
CA ASP A 203 2.73 -6.05 5.76
C ASP A 203 4.03 -5.32 6.11
N ASP A 204 5.04 -5.35 5.22
CA ASP A 204 6.29 -4.61 5.42
C ASP A 204 5.98 -3.11 5.62
N PRO A 205 6.38 -2.51 6.75
CA PRO A 205 6.12 -1.10 7.04
C PRO A 205 6.84 -0.14 6.08
N ASN A 206 7.80 -0.61 5.30
CA ASN A 206 8.48 0.18 4.27
C ASN A 206 7.65 0.28 2.97
N ASN A 207 6.60 -0.51 2.81
CA ASN A 207 5.70 -0.40 1.67
C ASN A 207 4.91 0.92 1.76
N VAL A 208 4.82 1.63 0.64
CA VAL A 208 4.08 2.90 0.56
C VAL A 208 2.69 2.65 0.00
N ARG A 209 1.66 3.11 0.69
CA ARG A 209 0.26 2.88 0.34
C ARG A 209 -0.43 4.15 -0.14
N PHE A 210 -1.31 3.99 -1.11
CA PHE A 210 -2.18 5.04 -1.61
C PHE A 210 -3.55 4.49 -1.93
N THR A 211 -4.59 5.13 -1.40
CA THR A 211 -5.98 4.84 -1.73
C THR A 211 -6.57 6.13 -2.29
N PRO A 212 -6.95 6.18 -3.58
CA PRO A 212 -7.53 7.39 -4.16
C PRO A 212 -8.84 7.79 -3.45
N ASP A 213 -9.09 9.09 -3.35
CA ASP A 213 -10.37 9.61 -2.85
C ASP A 213 -11.48 9.49 -3.90
N VAL A 214 -12.66 9.06 -3.46
CA VAL A 214 -13.90 8.99 -4.22
C VAL A 214 -14.98 9.70 -3.43
N ASN A 215 -15.40 10.88 -3.89
CA ASN A 215 -16.45 11.69 -3.26
C ASN A 215 -16.18 12.06 -1.79
N GLY A 216 -14.93 12.34 -1.42
CA GLY A 216 -14.53 12.73 -0.07
C GLY A 216 -14.37 11.56 0.89
N GLN A 217 -14.30 10.33 0.38
CA GLN A 217 -14.01 9.11 1.14
C GLN A 217 -12.93 8.28 0.42
N PRO A 218 -12.14 7.46 1.13
CA PRO A 218 -11.24 6.50 0.49
C PRO A 218 -12.02 5.56 -0.44
N GLY A 219 -11.54 5.39 -1.67
CA GLY A 219 -12.05 4.40 -2.61
C GLY A 219 -11.70 2.96 -2.23
N ASN A 220 -12.08 2.01 -3.09
CA ASN A 220 -11.94 0.58 -2.81
C ASN A 220 -10.63 -0.03 -3.36
N VAL A 221 -9.80 0.77 -4.04
CA VAL A 221 -8.52 0.32 -4.60
C VAL A 221 -7.37 0.88 -3.79
N THR A 222 -6.53 -0.01 -3.25
CA THR A 222 -5.29 0.39 -2.58
C THR A 222 -4.09 0.03 -3.45
N TYR A 223 -3.29 1.02 -3.81
CA TYR A 223 -2.02 0.82 -4.49
C TYR A 223 -0.90 0.69 -3.45
N VAL A 224 -0.04 -0.31 -3.60
CA VAL A 224 1.06 -0.61 -2.69
C VAL A 224 2.37 -0.59 -3.48
N TRP A 225 3.19 0.43 -3.28
CA TRP A 225 4.55 0.44 -3.80
C TRP A 225 5.49 -0.29 -2.86
N VAL A 226 6.24 -1.23 -3.40
CA VAL A 226 7.27 -2.01 -2.72
C VAL A 226 8.64 -1.44 -3.14
N PRO A 227 9.35 -0.71 -2.26
CA PRO A 227 10.64 -0.12 -2.60
C PRO A 227 11.69 -1.17 -2.96
N THR A 228 12.61 -0.81 -3.87
CA THR A 228 13.77 -1.66 -4.21
C THR A 228 15.03 -1.16 -3.52
N LYS A 229 15.76 -2.09 -2.88
CA LYS A 229 17.02 -1.77 -2.21
C LYS A 229 18.14 -1.34 -3.15
N THR A 230 18.09 -1.79 -4.41
CA THR A 230 19.11 -1.48 -5.41
C THR A 230 18.43 -1.22 -6.74
N LEU A 231 18.81 -0.13 -7.41
CA LEU A 231 18.43 0.18 -8.77
C LEU A 231 18.74 -1.01 -9.69
N PRO A 232 17.76 -1.53 -10.45
CA PRO A 232 17.96 -2.63 -11.39
C PRO A 232 19.18 -2.43 -12.32
N LEU A 233 19.38 -1.20 -12.82
CA LEU A 233 20.46 -0.86 -13.75
C LEU A 233 21.87 -1.18 -13.23
N ILE A 234 22.07 -1.14 -11.92
CA ILE A 234 23.39 -1.28 -11.26
C ILE A 234 23.44 -2.45 -10.29
N ALA A 235 22.41 -3.29 -10.24
CA ALA A 235 22.37 -4.46 -9.36
C ALA A 235 23.53 -5.46 -9.61
N TRP A 236 24.09 -5.48 -10.82
CA TRP A 236 25.24 -6.30 -11.20
C TRP A 236 26.58 -5.77 -10.63
N ALA A 237 26.63 -4.53 -10.15
CA ALA A 237 27.86 -3.86 -9.71
C ALA A 237 28.42 -4.36 -8.36
N GLY A 238 27.79 -5.38 -7.76
CA GLY A 238 28.25 -6.04 -6.55
C GLY A 238 28.49 -5.04 -5.40
N PRO A 239 29.65 -5.05 -4.73
CA PRO A 239 29.94 -4.14 -3.61
C PRO A 239 29.87 -2.64 -3.94
N LEU A 240 29.97 -2.25 -5.21
CA LEU A 240 29.88 -0.85 -5.63
C LEU A 240 28.42 -0.37 -5.77
N ALA A 241 27.46 -1.29 -5.81
CA ALA A 241 26.06 -0.97 -6.05
C ALA A 241 25.49 0.08 -5.06
N PRO A 242 25.73 0.02 -3.74
CA PRO A 242 25.18 1.02 -2.81
C PRO A 242 25.65 2.46 -3.10
N ALA A 243 26.92 2.63 -3.49
CA ALA A 243 27.46 3.96 -3.78
C ALA A 243 26.90 4.52 -5.10
N LEU A 244 26.79 3.66 -6.12
CA LEU A 244 26.18 4.02 -7.41
C LEU A 244 24.68 4.30 -7.25
N ASP A 245 23.98 3.50 -6.44
CA ASP A 245 22.57 3.69 -6.12
C ASP A 245 22.31 5.07 -5.55
N LYS A 246 23.07 5.44 -4.50
CA LYS A 246 22.98 6.76 -3.87
C LYS A 246 23.20 7.93 -4.84
N GLN A 247 24.04 7.75 -5.85
CA GLN A 247 24.30 8.79 -6.85
C GLN A 247 23.23 8.84 -7.95
N LEU A 248 22.80 7.68 -8.45
CA LEU A 248 21.94 7.56 -9.62
C LEU A 248 20.45 7.61 -9.27
N ARG A 249 20.04 7.13 -8.10
CA ARG A 249 18.64 7.05 -7.69
C ARG A 249 17.96 8.42 -7.71
N PRO A 250 18.54 9.50 -7.16
CA PRO A 250 17.93 10.83 -7.27
C PRO A 250 17.80 11.35 -8.70
N ILE A 251 18.66 10.90 -9.63
CA ILE A 251 18.56 11.27 -11.06
C ILE A 251 17.45 10.46 -11.73
N ILE A 252 17.37 9.16 -11.43
CA ILE A 252 16.37 8.25 -11.99
C ILE A 252 14.97 8.58 -11.47
N GLU A 253 14.81 8.82 -10.16
CA GLU A 253 13.52 9.15 -9.53
C GLU A 253 12.87 10.42 -10.09
N LYS A 254 13.66 11.39 -10.61
CA LYS A 254 13.11 12.59 -11.26
C LYS A 254 12.24 12.30 -12.49
N ALA A 255 12.35 11.10 -13.06
CA ALA A 255 11.54 10.71 -14.21
C ALA A 255 10.18 10.13 -13.83
N TYR A 256 9.92 9.86 -12.55
CA TYR A 256 8.71 9.19 -12.08
C TYR A 256 7.79 10.20 -11.36
N HIS A 257 6.52 10.22 -11.74
CA HIS A 257 5.48 11.04 -11.15
C HIS A 257 4.38 10.14 -10.58
N ARG A 258 4.59 9.70 -9.34
CA ARG A 258 3.65 8.86 -8.59
C ARG A 258 2.75 9.74 -7.70
N PRO A 259 1.59 9.23 -7.26
CA PRO A 259 0.76 9.93 -6.27
C PRO A 259 1.37 9.93 -4.86
N VAL A 260 2.51 9.26 -4.67
CA VAL A 260 3.24 9.13 -3.41
C VAL A 260 4.74 9.30 -3.62
N ASP A 261 5.43 9.75 -2.58
CA ASP A 261 6.89 9.72 -2.54
C ASP A 261 7.36 8.34 -2.04
N ILE A 262 8.22 7.67 -2.81
CA ILE A 262 8.85 6.42 -2.37
C ILE A 262 10.17 6.77 -1.68
N PRO A 263 10.32 6.54 -0.37
CA PRO A 263 11.56 6.83 0.33
C PRO A 263 12.69 5.94 -0.20
N ASP A 264 13.90 6.48 -0.26
CA ASP A 264 15.09 5.67 -0.52
C ASP A 264 15.29 4.68 0.65
N PRO A 265 15.20 3.36 0.40
CA PRO A 265 15.34 2.37 1.46
C PRO A 265 16.75 2.35 2.08
N ASN A 266 17.74 2.99 1.44
CA ASN A 266 19.10 3.14 1.96
C ASN A 266 19.37 4.54 2.53
N ALA A 267 18.36 5.41 2.63
CA ALA A 267 18.53 6.73 3.23
C ALA A 267 19.09 6.56 4.67
N PRO A 268 20.06 7.40 5.09
CA PRO A 268 20.46 7.44 6.48
C PRO A 268 19.23 7.66 7.35
N ALA A 269 19.03 6.83 8.37
CA ALA A 269 17.93 7.02 9.31
C ALA A 269 17.91 8.49 9.79
N PRO A 270 16.72 9.13 9.87
CA PRO A 270 16.63 10.47 10.43
C PRO A 270 17.30 10.45 11.80
N VAL A 271 18.31 11.31 12.00
CA VAL A 271 18.92 11.48 13.31
C VAL A 271 17.80 11.93 14.23
N ALA A 272 17.34 11.04 15.12
CA ALA A 272 16.39 11.40 16.15
C ALA A 272 17.01 12.57 16.92
N ILE A 273 16.42 13.76 16.79
CA ILE A 273 16.77 14.89 17.64
C ILE A 273 16.29 14.48 19.03
N GLN A 274 17.20 13.90 19.82
CA GLN A 274 16.95 13.65 21.22
C GLN A 274 16.66 15.01 21.86
N PRO A 275 15.52 15.18 22.56
CA PRO A 275 15.32 16.39 23.34
C PRO A 275 16.47 16.48 24.33
N ALA A 276 17.13 17.65 24.38
CA ALA A 276 18.24 17.90 25.26
C ALA A 276 17.84 17.51 26.70
N LYS A 277 18.53 16.50 27.26
CA LYS A 277 18.39 16.15 28.68
C LYS A 277 18.79 17.38 29.48
N THR A 278 17.82 18.02 30.13
CA THR A 278 18.07 19.01 31.17
C THR A 278 18.83 18.31 32.30
N THR A 279 20.12 18.61 32.40
CA THR A 279 20.98 18.15 33.49
C THR A 279 20.55 18.85 34.78
N THR A 280 19.74 18.19 35.60
CA THR A 280 19.57 18.58 36.99
C THR A 280 20.83 18.23 37.77
N THR A 281 21.55 19.26 38.21
CA THR A 281 22.72 19.15 39.08
C THR A 281 22.31 18.56 40.44
N PRO A 282 23.03 17.57 40.99
CA PRO A 282 22.73 17.05 42.33
C PRO A 282 23.25 18.03 43.40
N THR A 283 22.35 18.59 44.20
CA THR A 283 22.71 19.35 45.40
C THR A 283 23.32 18.41 46.44
N LYS A 284 24.59 18.64 46.77
CA LYS A 284 25.36 17.92 47.79
C LYS A 284 24.82 18.29 49.18
N ALA A 285 24.35 17.30 49.93
CA ALA A 285 23.98 17.45 51.33
C ALA A 285 25.23 17.66 52.21
N ALA A 286 25.18 18.60 53.16
CA ALA A 286 26.17 18.74 54.21
C ALA A 286 25.53 19.08 55.57
N SER A 287 25.65 18.10 56.47
CA SER A 287 25.88 18.15 57.92
C SER A 287 24.95 18.95 58.84
N THR A 288 24.35 18.17 59.73
CA THR A 288 23.71 18.48 61.01
C THR A 288 24.62 19.19 62.02
N LYS A 289 24.07 20.20 62.72
CA LYS A 289 24.45 20.57 64.09
C LYS A 289 23.19 20.72 64.96
N ARG A 290 23.40 20.47 66.25
CA ARG A 290 22.48 19.88 67.25
C ARG A 290 21.93 20.93 68.23
N ALA A 291 20.62 20.82 68.51
CA ALA A 291 19.83 21.11 69.74
C ALA A 291 19.95 22.52 70.41
N LYS A 292 18.92 23.12 71.05
CA LYS A 292 17.93 22.63 72.05
C LYS A 292 16.83 23.73 72.26
N PRO A 293 15.87 23.67 73.22
CA PRO A 293 14.43 23.89 72.98
C PRO A 293 13.82 25.11 73.70
N GLY A 294 12.61 25.52 73.28
CA GLY A 294 11.80 26.48 74.04
C GLY A 294 10.37 26.60 73.50
N SER A 295 9.41 26.09 74.26
CA SER A 295 7.99 26.52 74.31
C SER A 295 7.75 27.12 75.71
N PRO A 296 6.61 27.77 76.07
CA PRO A 296 5.31 27.88 75.37
C PRO A 296 4.60 29.26 75.48
N GLY A 297 3.40 29.37 74.88
CA GLY A 297 2.35 30.33 75.27
C GLY A 297 1.66 31.04 74.10
N ALA A 298 0.48 30.56 73.64
CA ALA A 298 -0.87 31.06 74.01
C ALA A 298 -1.23 32.39 73.28
N LYS A 299 -2.35 32.59 72.57
CA LYS A 299 -3.73 32.06 72.62
C LYS A 299 -4.51 32.60 71.39
N SER A 300 -5.56 31.86 70.98
CA SER A 300 -6.96 32.29 70.65
C SER A 300 -7.20 33.50 69.72
N ALA A 301 -8.18 33.61 68.83
CA ALA A 301 -9.41 32.93 68.45
C ALA A 301 -9.63 33.28 66.96
N GLY A 302 -10.41 32.55 66.18
CA GLY A 302 -11.81 32.91 66.08
C GLY A 302 -12.33 32.51 64.71
N ASP A 303 -13.17 31.50 64.77
CA ASP A 303 -13.98 30.87 63.75
C ASP A 303 -15.01 31.86 63.13
N ARG A 304 -15.44 31.56 61.88
CA ARG A 304 -16.81 31.67 61.32
C ARG A 304 -17.08 32.52 60.06
N THR A 305 -17.33 31.76 58.99
CA THR A 305 -18.51 31.71 58.12
C THR A 305 -18.99 32.93 57.32
N ALA A 306 -18.99 32.70 56.00
CA ALA A 306 -20.13 32.72 55.07
C ALA A 306 -20.95 34.00 54.86
N LYS A 307 -21.07 34.41 53.59
CA LYS A 307 -22.41 34.60 52.99
C LYS A 307 -22.39 34.56 51.46
N ARG A 308 -23.35 33.77 50.96
CA ARG A 308 -23.91 33.67 49.62
C ARG A 308 -24.74 34.92 49.31
N SER A 309 -24.83 35.33 48.05
CA SER A 309 -26.05 35.98 47.52
C SER A 309 -26.17 35.82 46.00
N THR A 310 -27.38 35.44 45.60
CA THR A 310 -27.92 35.18 44.25
C THR A 310 -28.85 36.31 43.81
N ALA A 311 -28.95 36.59 42.51
CA ALA A 311 -30.14 37.05 41.75
C ALA A 311 -29.70 37.18 40.26
N SER A 312 -30.24 36.51 39.24
CA SER A 312 -31.60 36.37 38.66
C SER A 312 -32.18 37.64 38.01
N SER A 313 -32.28 37.68 36.67
CA SER A 313 -33.56 37.72 35.92
C SER A 313 -33.38 38.08 34.42
N ALA A 314 -34.29 37.52 33.61
CA ALA A 314 -34.51 37.55 32.17
C ALA A 314 -34.85 38.90 31.50
N ARG A 315 -34.66 39.02 30.17
CA ARG A 315 -35.76 39.08 29.17
C ARG A 315 -35.29 39.17 27.69
N ARG A 316 -36.22 38.72 26.84
CA ARG A 316 -36.33 38.68 25.37
C ARG A 316 -35.90 39.97 24.64
N HIS A 317 -35.36 39.81 23.44
CA HIS A 317 -35.98 40.19 22.16
C HIS A 317 -35.39 39.32 21.03
#